data_AF-A0A358M4U9-F1
#
_entry.id   AF-A0A358M4U9-F1
#
_cell.length_a   1.000
_cell.length_b   1.000
_cell.length_c   1.000
_cell.angle_alpha   90.00
_cell.angle_beta   90.00
_cell.angle_gamma   90.00
#
_symmetry.space_group_name_H-M   'P 1'
#
loop_
_entity.id
_entity.type
_entity.pdbx_description
1 polymer ?
#
loop_
_entity_poly.entity_id
_entity_poly.type
_entity_poly.pdbx_seq_one_letter_code
_entity_poly.pdbx_strand_id
1 'polypeptide(L)'
;LSHFKGHSMAGFGGAIKNISIGLGSSEGKCWIHSGGTSRTNAWGGEQDAFLESMAEAGKSVADALGDRIIYINVMNRLSVDCDCDGNPAEPDMHDIGILASADPVALDQACIDLVYAAEDGQSLINRIESRNGLHTLEHAAEVGLGSRGYELIRLETE
;
A
#
# COMPACT_ATOMS: atom_id res chain seq x y z
N LEU A 1 1.92 -9.40 6.69
CA LEU A 1 2.65 -9.84 5.48
C LEU A 1 1.82 -9.44 4.28
N SER A 2 2.43 -8.68 3.38
CA SER A 2 1.82 -8.18 2.14
C SER A 2 2.73 -8.48 0.96
N HIS A 3 2.12 -8.67 -0.21
CA HIS A 3 2.82 -8.60 -1.48
C HIS A 3 2.73 -7.16 -1.97
N PHE A 4 3.87 -6.49 -2.06
CA PHE A 4 3.93 -5.12 -2.57
C PHE A 4 3.97 -5.15 -4.10
N LYS A 5 3.03 -4.45 -4.75
CA LYS A 5 2.95 -4.32 -6.21
C LYS A 5 1.87 -3.33 -6.63
N GLY A 6 1.59 -3.21 -7.93
CA GLY A 6 0.58 -2.28 -8.44
C GLY A 6 -0.85 -2.63 -8.01
N HIS A 7 -1.72 -1.61 -8.02
CA HIS A 7 -3.14 -1.77 -7.74
C HIS A 7 -3.99 -0.86 -8.61
N SER A 8 -5.12 -1.36 -9.10
CA SER A 8 -6.00 -0.68 -10.06
C SER A 8 -6.59 0.64 -9.55
N MET A 9 -7.03 0.69 -8.29
CA MET A 9 -7.56 1.90 -7.64
C MET A 9 -6.52 2.62 -6.77
N ALA A 10 -5.86 1.93 -5.84
CA ALA A 10 -4.90 2.53 -4.91
C ALA A 10 -3.53 2.92 -5.50
N GLY A 11 -3.26 2.59 -6.77
CA GLY A 11 -1.94 2.75 -7.39
C GLY A 11 -0.96 1.63 -7.00
N PHE A 12 -0.86 1.31 -5.72
CA PHE A 12 -0.12 0.15 -5.22
C PHE A 12 -0.87 -0.57 -4.10
N GLY A 13 -0.49 -1.82 -3.85
CA GLY A 13 -0.78 -2.57 -2.65
C GLY A 13 0.48 -2.73 -1.83
N GLY A 14 0.36 -2.61 -0.52
CA GLY A 14 1.45 -2.67 0.44
C GLY A 14 0.91 -2.91 1.84
N ALA A 15 1.68 -2.54 2.86
CA ALA A 15 1.35 -2.69 4.25
C ALA A 15 0.07 -1.93 4.64
N ILE A 16 -0.06 -0.65 4.24
CA ILE A 16 -1.22 0.19 4.61
C ILE A 16 -2.51 -0.40 4.04
N LYS A 17 -2.51 -0.79 2.76
CA LYS A 17 -3.67 -1.44 2.12
C LYS A 17 -4.01 -2.79 2.78
N ASN A 18 -2.99 -3.54 3.20
CA ASN A 18 -3.19 -4.84 3.85
C ASN A 18 -3.93 -4.69 5.18
N ILE A 19 -3.49 -3.77 6.04
CA ILE A 19 -4.14 -3.57 7.34
C ILE A 19 -5.47 -2.80 7.26
N SER A 20 -5.70 -2.03 6.19
CA SER A 20 -6.99 -1.36 5.97
C SER A 20 -7.99 -2.28 5.27
N ILE A 21 -7.89 -2.42 3.95
CA ILE A 21 -8.81 -3.20 3.12
C ILE A 21 -8.74 -4.70 3.44
N GLY A 22 -7.54 -5.23 3.73
CA GLY A 22 -7.37 -6.66 4.01
C GLY A 22 -8.07 -7.10 5.30
N LEU A 23 -8.15 -6.24 6.31
CA LEU A 23 -8.81 -6.53 7.59
C LEU A 23 -10.25 -5.99 7.69
N GLY A 24 -10.68 -5.17 6.72
CA GLY A 24 -12.04 -4.63 6.68
C GLY A 24 -13.11 -5.68 6.41
N SER A 25 -14.24 -5.58 7.12
CA SER A 25 -15.48 -6.30 6.78
C SER A 25 -16.03 -5.84 5.43
N SER A 26 -17.03 -6.54 4.87
CA SER A 26 -17.67 -6.09 3.62
C SER A 26 -18.25 -4.67 3.72
N GLU A 27 -18.86 -4.33 4.85
CA GLU A 27 -19.33 -2.97 5.13
C GLU A 27 -18.15 -1.99 5.32
N GLY A 28 -17.13 -2.39 6.09
CA GLY A 28 -15.93 -1.56 6.30
C GLY A 28 -15.22 -1.21 4.99
N LYS A 29 -15.13 -2.18 4.06
CA LYS A 29 -14.60 -1.95 2.71
C LYS A 29 -15.45 -0.94 1.94
N CYS A 30 -16.77 -0.95 2.07
CA CYS A 30 -17.63 0.05 1.44
C CYS A 30 -17.36 1.45 2.01
N TRP A 31 -17.23 1.57 3.34
CA TRP A 31 -16.88 2.85 3.96
C TRP A 31 -15.56 3.40 3.43
N ILE A 32 -14.52 2.56 3.39
CA ILE A 32 -13.19 2.97 2.94
C ILE A 32 -13.20 3.37 1.46
N HIS A 33 -13.75 2.51 0.58
CA HIS A 33 -13.76 2.80 -0.87
C HIS A 33 -14.63 3.99 -1.25
N SER A 34 -15.62 4.34 -0.43
CA SER A 34 -16.52 5.46 -0.70
C SER A 34 -16.10 6.76 0.00
N GLY A 35 -14.98 6.77 0.71
CA GLY A 35 -14.56 7.92 1.50
C GLY A 35 -15.60 8.31 2.56
N GLY A 36 -16.24 7.33 3.20
CA GLY A 36 -17.22 7.60 4.25
C GLY A 36 -18.62 7.96 3.74
N THR A 37 -18.98 7.66 2.48
CA THR A 37 -20.29 8.05 1.91
C THR A 37 -21.26 6.88 1.71
N SER A 38 -20.78 5.63 1.79
CA SER A 38 -21.58 4.44 1.52
C SER A 38 -21.21 3.26 2.41
N ARG A 39 -22.25 2.52 2.85
CA ARG A 39 -22.15 1.30 3.65
C ARG A 39 -22.30 0.02 2.82
N THR A 40 -22.79 0.15 1.59
CA THR A 40 -23.27 -0.98 0.78
C THR A 40 -22.73 -0.98 -0.64
N ASN A 41 -22.08 0.10 -1.07
CA ASN A 41 -21.48 0.23 -2.39
C ASN A 41 -20.03 0.67 -2.24
N ALA A 42 -19.09 -0.17 -2.67
CA ALA A 42 -17.66 0.11 -2.66
C ALA A 42 -17.15 0.74 -3.97
N TRP A 43 -18.06 1.17 -4.85
CA TRP A 43 -17.72 1.65 -6.19
C TRP A 43 -18.15 3.10 -6.39
N GLY A 44 -17.34 3.84 -7.16
CA GLY A 44 -17.64 5.22 -7.55
C GLY A 44 -17.35 6.28 -6.48
N GLY A 45 -16.56 5.95 -5.46
CA GLY A 45 -16.01 6.95 -4.53
C GLY A 45 -15.05 7.91 -5.23
N GLU A 46 -14.86 9.08 -4.62
CA GLU A 46 -13.83 10.05 -5.02
C GLU A 46 -12.44 9.43 -4.72
N GLN A 47 -11.47 9.65 -5.61
CA GLN A 47 -10.19 8.97 -5.58
C GLN A 47 -9.37 9.35 -4.35
N ASP A 48 -9.20 10.64 -4.07
CA ASP A 48 -8.36 11.10 -2.95
C ASP A 48 -9.03 10.74 -1.62
N ALA A 49 -10.35 10.91 -1.51
CA ALA A 49 -11.12 10.49 -0.34
C ALA A 49 -10.99 8.99 -0.05
N PHE A 50 -10.87 8.14 -1.08
CA PHE A 50 -10.57 6.72 -0.92
C PHE A 50 -9.16 6.49 -0.36
N LEU A 51 -8.15 7.16 -0.91
CA LEU A 51 -6.75 7.02 -0.46
C LEU A 51 -6.57 7.50 0.99
N GLU A 52 -7.20 8.62 1.35
CA GLU A 52 -7.20 9.18 2.70
C GLU A 52 -7.90 8.24 3.68
N SER A 53 -9.10 7.77 3.34
CA SER A 53 -9.86 6.84 4.19
C SER A 53 -9.12 5.51 4.37
N MET A 54 -8.37 5.06 3.35
CA MET A 54 -7.55 3.86 3.45
C MET A 54 -6.41 4.02 4.47
N ALA A 55 -5.74 5.18 4.48
CA ALA A 55 -4.74 5.51 5.49
C ALA A 55 -5.33 5.58 6.91
N GLU A 56 -6.48 6.25 7.08
CA GLU A 56 -7.18 6.37 8.37
C GLU A 56 -7.66 5.02 8.93
N ALA A 57 -8.18 4.16 8.06
CA ALA A 57 -8.56 2.80 8.45
C ALA A 57 -7.33 1.97 8.85
N GLY A 58 -6.21 2.12 8.15
CA GLY A 58 -4.95 1.49 8.53
C GLY A 58 -4.45 1.98 9.89
N LYS A 59 -4.55 3.29 10.14
CA LYS A 59 -4.21 3.90 11.44
C LYS A 59 -5.02 3.29 12.57
N SER A 60 -6.33 3.12 12.38
CA SER A 60 -7.20 2.52 13.39
C SER A 60 -6.74 1.12 13.82
N VAL A 61 -6.22 0.33 12.88
CA VAL A 61 -5.64 -0.99 13.19
C VAL A 61 -4.31 -0.86 13.91
N ALA A 62 -3.41 0.01 13.44
CA ALA A 62 -2.12 0.25 14.08
C ALA A 62 -2.29 0.73 15.53
N ASP A 63 -3.19 1.69 15.78
CA ASP A 63 -3.53 2.19 17.11
C ASP A 63 -4.03 1.07 18.04
N ALA A 64 -4.89 0.18 17.54
CA ALA A 64 -5.45 -0.93 18.32
C ALA A 64 -4.39 -1.99 18.70
N LEU A 65 -3.42 -2.22 17.82
CA LEU A 65 -2.37 -3.22 18.04
C LEU A 65 -1.15 -2.65 18.79
N GLY A 66 -0.88 -1.35 18.67
CA GLY A 66 0.33 -0.71 19.22
C GLY A 66 1.57 -1.46 18.74
N ASP A 67 2.52 -1.73 19.65
CA ASP A 67 3.79 -2.41 19.33
C ASP A 67 3.67 -3.92 19.02
N ARG A 68 2.45 -4.45 18.91
CA ARG A 68 2.18 -5.88 18.65
C ARG A 68 2.01 -6.22 17.17
N ILE A 69 2.48 -5.35 16.27
CA ILE A 69 2.42 -5.56 14.82
C ILE A 69 3.79 -5.27 14.19
N ILE A 70 4.14 -6.11 13.20
CA ILE A 70 5.28 -5.91 12.32
C ILE A 70 4.80 -6.03 10.87
N TYR A 71 5.33 -5.18 10.01
CA TYR A 71 4.97 -5.12 8.60
C TYR A 71 6.09 -5.72 7.77
N ILE A 72 5.71 -6.55 6.79
CA ILE A 72 6.63 -7.23 5.89
C ILE A 72 6.03 -7.14 4.49
N ASN A 73 6.76 -6.52 3.57
CA ASN A 73 6.44 -6.45 2.15
C ASN A 73 7.36 -7.40 1.39
N VAL A 74 6.76 -8.31 0.63
CA VAL A 74 7.46 -9.14 -0.36
C VAL A 74 7.32 -8.46 -1.70
N MET A 75 8.44 -8.16 -2.36
CA MET A 75 8.52 -7.48 -3.65
C MET A 75 9.06 -8.45 -4.69
N ASN A 76 8.26 -9.45 -5.06
CA ASN A 76 8.59 -10.44 -6.09
C ASN A 76 7.48 -10.51 -7.14
N ARG A 77 7.75 -10.97 -8.35
CA ARG A 77 6.76 -11.04 -9.44
C ARG A 77 5.96 -9.73 -9.57
N LEU A 78 6.69 -8.61 -9.61
CA LEU A 78 6.11 -7.27 -9.61
C LEU A 78 5.38 -7.00 -10.93
N SER A 79 4.07 -6.74 -10.84
CA SER A 79 3.22 -6.32 -11.95
C SER A 79 2.38 -5.11 -11.57
N VAL A 80 1.74 -4.49 -12.56
CA VAL A 80 0.86 -3.33 -12.34
C VAL A 80 -0.45 -3.66 -11.65
N ASP A 81 -0.85 -4.94 -11.56
CA ASP A 81 -2.14 -5.37 -11.01
C ASP A 81 -2.00 -6.18 -9.72
N CYS A 82 -2.93 -5.96 -8.79
CA CYS A 82 -2.91 -6.61 -7.48
C CYS A 82 -3.31 -8.08 -7.59
N ASP A 83 -2.91 -8.93 -6.63
CA ASP A 83 -3.28 -10.36 -6.60
C ASP A 83 -4.79 -10.58 -6.45
N CYS A 84 -5.50 -9.55 -6.00
CA CYS A 84 -6.95 -9.59 -5.90
C CYS A 84 -7.65 -9.40 -7.26
N ASP A 85 -6.92 -9.04 -8.33
CA ASP A 85 -7.46 -8.97 -9.68
C ASP A 85 -7.68 -10.38 -10.23
N GLY A 86 -8.85 -10.61 -10.84
CA GLY A 86 -9.19 -11.90 -11.45
C GLY A 86 -8.46 -12.17 -12.77
N ASN A 87 -7.88 -11.13 -13.41
CA ASN A 87 -7.11 -11.24 -14.65
C ASN A 87 -5.91 -10.27 -14.64
N PRO A 88 -4.91 -10.48 -13.77
CA PRO A 88 -3.80 -9.55 -13.63
C PRO A 88 -2.89 -9.54 -14.86
N ALA A 89 -2.27 -8.39 -15.15
CA ALA A 89 -1.15 -8.33 -16.07
C ALA A 89 0.03 -9.19 -15.58
N GLU A 90 0.76 -9.78 -16.53
CA GLU A 90 1.99 -10.52 -16.23
C GLU A 90 3.06 -9.61 -15.59
N PRO A 91 3.88 -10.11 -14.66
CA PRO A 91 5.01 -9.38 -14.11
C PRO A 91 5.98 -8.90 -15.19
N ASP A 92 6.33 -7.63 -15.14
CA ASP A 92 7.26 -6.97 -16.06
C ASP A 92 8.44 -6.29 -15.35
N MET A 93 8.52 -6.40 -14.02
CA MET A 93 9.60 -5.88 -13.19
C MET A 93 10.25 -7.00 -12.35
N HIS A 94 11.58 -6.97 -12.24
CA HIS A 94 12.37 -7.95 -11.48
C HIS A 94 12.09 -7.88 -9.97
N ASP A 95 12.29 -9.03 -9.31
CA ASP A 95 12.19 -9.14 -7.87
C ASP A 95 13.21 -8.20 -7.16
N ILE A 96 12.75 -7.47 -6.16
CA ILE A 96 13.60 -6.62 -5.31
C ILE A 96 14.01 -7.37 -4.03
N GLY A 97 13.09 -8.15 -3.45
CA GLY A 97 13.33 -8.91 -2.22
C GLY A 97 12.26 -8.73 -1.16
N ILE A 98 12.63 -8.80 0.11
CA ILE A 98 11.74 -8.69 1.26
C ILE A 98 12.18 -7.50 2.11
N LEU A 99 11.25 -6.60 2.41
CA LEU A 99 11.45 -5.49 3.33
C LEU A 99 10.57 -5.68 4.56
N ALA A 100 11.03 -5.19 5.71
CA ALA A 100 10.28 -5.23 6.95
C ALA A 100 10.49 -3.96 7.77
N SER A 101 9.46 -3.55 8.51
CA SER A 101 9.49 -2.39 9.39
C SER A 101 8.41 -2.50 10.47
N ALA A 102 8.60 -1.81 11.60
CA ALA A 102 7.53 -1.55 12.57
C ALA A 102 6.68 -0.32 12.19
N ASP A 103 7.13 0.47 11.21
CA ASP A 103 6.41 1.61 10.65
C ASP A 103 5.90 1.27 9.24
N PRO A 104 4.57 1.21 9.02
CA PRO A 104 4.00 0.80 7.73
C PRO A 104 4.17 1.88 6.64
N VAL A 105 4.23 3.17 7.03
CA VAL A 105 4.42 4.28 6.09
C VAL A 105 5.86 4.26 5.57
N ALA A 106 6.82 4.10 6.47
CA ALA A 106 8.24 3.99 6.11
C ALA A 106 8.49 2.77 5.20
N LEU A 107 7.82 1.64 5.49
CA LEU A 107 7.94 0.42 4.70
C LEU A 107 7.42 0.61 3.26
N ASP A 108 6.19 1.11 3.12
CA ASP A 108 5.60 1.31 1.80
C ASP A 108 6.35 2.40 1.02
N GLN A 109 6.84 3.46 1.70
CA GLN A 109 7.70 4.48 1.09
C GLN A 109 9.01 3.87 0.56
N ALA A 110 9.71 3.07 1.36
CA ALA A 110 10.94 2.41 0.92
C ALA A 110 10.71 1.47 -0.28
N CYS A 111 9.58 0.75 -0.31
CA CYS A 111 9.21 -0.07 -1.46
C CYS A 111 8.99 0.77 -2.72
N ILE A 112 8.29 1.91 -2.62
CA ILE A 112 8.09 2.82 -3.75
C ILE A 112 9.42 3.38 -4.24
N ASP A 113 10.28 3.82 -3.36
CA ASP A 113 11.56 4.43 -3.76
C ASP A 113 12.47 3.42 -4.47
N LEU A 114 12.43 2.14 -4.07
CA LEU A 114 13.12 1.06 -4.78
C LEU A 114 12.51 0.79 -6.16
N VAL A 115 11.18 0.93 -6.33
CA VAL A 115 10.53 0.85 -7.64
C VAL A 115 10.96 2.01 -8.53
N TYR A 116 11.01 3.23 -8.00
CA TYR A 116 11.42 4.42 -8.75
C TYR A 116 12.91 4.36 -9.17
N ALA A 117 13.74 3.69 -8.37
CA ALA A 117 15.16 3.50 -8.66
C ALA A 117 15.45 2.35 -9.65
N ALA A 118 14.48 1.48 -9.93
CA ALA A 118 14.67 0.32 -10.78
C ALA A 118 14.58 0.68 -12.28
N GLU A 119 15.49 0.13 -13.10
CA GLU A 119 15.55 0.39 -14.54
C GLU A 119 14.28 -0.07 -15.30
N ASP A 120 13.60 -1.10 -14.77
CA ASP A 120 12.39 -1.72 -15.31
C ASP A 120 11.12 -1.33 -14.53
N GLY A 121 11.18 -0.32 -13.65
CA GLY A 121 10.05 0.09 -12.81
C GLY A 121 8.94 0.87 -13.54
N GLN A 122 9.14 1.28 -14.79
CA GLN A 122 8.32 2.31 -15.45
C GLN A 122 6.81 2.00 -15.49
N SER A 123 6.42 0.76 -15.78
CA SER A 123 5.01 0.38 -15.82
C SER A 123 4.32 0.55 -14.46
N LEU A 124 5.01 0.15 -13.39
CA LEU A 124 4.52 0.26 -12.03
C LEU A 124 4.52 1.73 -11.55
N ILE A 125 5.54 2.51 -11.89
CA ILE A 125 5.58 3.96 -11.64
C ILE A 125 4.35 4.63 -12.27
N ASN A 126 4.08 4.36 -13.54
CA ASN A 126 2.91 4.91 -14.24
C ASN A 126 1.60 4.52 -13.55
N ARG A 127 1.49 3.28 -13.05
CA ARG A 127 0.30 2.83 -12.30
C ARG A 127 0.15 3.59 -11.00
N ILE A 128 1.23 3.80 -10.25
CA ILE A 128 1.22 4.54 -8.98
C ILE A 128 0.80 5.99 -9.24
N GLU A 129 1.44 6.66 -10.20
CA GLU A 129 1.20 8.08 -10.50
C GLU A 129 -0.19 8.33 -11.07
N SER A 130 -0.65 7.50 -12.03
CA SER A 130 -1.99 7.66 -12.64
C SER A 130 -3.16 7.49 -11.67
N ARG A 131 -2.89 6.98 -10.46
CA ARG A 131 -3.86 6.77 -9.38
C ARG A 131 -3.60 7.65 -8.16
N ASN A 132 -2.67 8.61 -8.25
CA ASN A 132 -2.25 9.44 -7.12
C ASN A 132 -1.80 8.60 -5.90
N GLY A 133 -1.19 7.43 -6.11
CA GLY A 133 -0.94 6.46 -5.04
C GLY A 133 -0.09 7.02 -3.88
N LEU A 134 0.84 7.94 -4.18
CA LEU A 134 1.67 8.60 -3.17
C LEU A 134 0.86 9.38 -2.12
N HIS A 135 -0.33 9.86 -2.47
CA HIS A 135 -1.22 10.60 -1.56
C HIS A 135 -1.61 9.78 -0.33
N THR A 136 -1.71 8.44 -0.46
CA THR A 136 -1.94 7.57 0.72
C THR A 136 -0.83 7.71 1.75
N LEU A 137 0.44 7.77 1.32
CA LEU A 137 1.59 7.88 2.23
C LEU A 137 1.70 9.28 2.85
N GLU A 138 1.36 10.30 2.07
CA GLU A 138 1.31 11.69 2.51
C GLU A 138 0.26 11.87 3.61
N HIS A 139 -0.99 11.50 3.33
CA HIS A 139 -2.06 11.57 4.33
C HIS A 139 -1.77 10.68 5.54
N ALA A 140 -1.26 9.45 5.34
CA ALA A 140 -0.91 8.55 6.43
C ALA A 140 0.11 9.19 7.39
N ALA A 141 1.12 9.88 6.87
CA ALA A 141 2.08 10.61 7.69
C ALA A 141 1.42 11.80 8.40
N GLU A 142 0.56 12.56 7.71
CA GLU A 142 -0.16 13.70 8.29
C GLU A 142 -1.08 13.32 9.44
N VAL A 143 -1.79 12.19 9.34
CA VAL A 143 -2.66 11.68 10.42
C VAL A 143 -1.89 10.92 11.50
N GLY A 144 -0.57 10.78 11.37
CA GLY A 144 0.29 10.15 12.37
C GLY A 144 0.22 8.63 12.41
N LEU A 145 -0.01 7.96 11.28
CA LEU A 145 0.13 6.50 11.15
C LEU A 145 1.61 6.06 11.16
N GLY A 146 2.50 6.91 10.67
CA GLY A 146 3.94 6.63 10.57
C GLY A 146 4.70 7.77 9.91
N SER A 147 5.94 7.51 9.52
CA SER A 147 6.85 8.47 8.90
C SER A 147 7.20 8.04 7.47
N ARG A 148 7.27 9.00 6.55
CA ARG A 148 7.86 8.77 5.21
C ARG A 148 9.38 8.67 5.25
N GLY A 149 10.03 9.24 6.27
CA GLY A 149 11.48 9.11 6.45
C GLY A 149 11.86 7.71 6.94
N TYR A 150 12.90 7.12 6.35
CA TYR A 150 13.42 5.80 6.71
C TYR A 150 14.94 5.73 6.50
N GLU A 151 15.57 4.75 7.15
CA GLU A 151 16.95 4.32 6.88
C GLU A 151 16.92 2.88 6.35
N LEU A 152 17.53 2.63 5.19
CA LEU A 152 17.58 1.29 4.61
C LEU A 152 18.79 0.51 5.15
N ILE A 153 18.53 -0.40 6.09
CA ILE A 153 19.54 -1.31 6.63
C ILE A 153 19.51 -2.61 5.83
N ARG A 154 20.61 -2.90 5.12
CA ARG A 154 20.77 -4.18 4.40
C ARG A 154 21.30 -5.24 5.37
N LEU A 155 20.58 -6.35 5.47
CA LEU A 155 21.03 -7.52 6.21
C LEU A 155 21.85 -8.37 5.24
N GLU A 156 23.16 -8.39 5.42
CA GLU A 156 24.03 -9.35 4.74
C GLU A 156 23.87 -10.71 5.42
N THR A 157 23.63 -11.74 4.63
CA THR A 157 23.80 -13.12 5.09
C THR A 157 25.26 -13.49 4.94
N GLU A 158 25.90 -13.90 6.04
CA GLU A 158 27.24 -14.51 6.04
C GLU A 158 27.31 -15.76 5.14
#